data_AF-A0A0C2F2M8-F1
#
_entry.id   AF-A0A0C2F2M8-F1
#
_cell.length_a   1.000
_cell.length_b   1.000
_cell.length_c   1.000
_cell.angle_alpha   90.00
_cell.angle_beta   90.00
_cell.angle_gamma   90.00
#
_symmetry.space_group_name_H-M   'P 1'
#
loop_
_entity.id
_entity.type
_entity.pdbx_description
1 polymer ?
#
loop_
_entity_poly.entity_id
_entity_poly.type
_entity_poly.pdbx_seq_one_letter_code
_entity_poly.pdbx_strand_id
1 'polypeptide(L)'
;HGERECHIVVLLDEDVVDWDDEYPPQMGEETTHVVYSSHLYKFFKYAENRDCAKQVLKSRGLKKIRLGMEGYPTHKEKVKKRFNKAEVIYNYVQRPFVHCSWEKEEARSRHVDFACPIVKASFMFFIDRY
;
A
#
# COMPACT_ATOMS: atom_id res chain seq x y z
N HIS A 1 14.17 -0.88 6.30
CA HIS A 1 13.38 0.35 6.10
C HIS A 1 11.94 -0.08 6.31
N GLY A 2 11.28 0.31 7.40
CA GLY A 2 9.88 -0.08 7.61
C GLY A 2 9.00 0.58 6.56
N GLU A 3 8.12 -0.19 5.93
CA GLU A 3 7.09 0.37 5.05
C GLU A 3 6.22 1.31 5.88
N ARG A 4 6.21 2.60 5.51
CA ARG A 4 5.42 3.63 6.19
C ARG A 4 4.02 3.67 5.59
N GLU A 5 3.41 2.50 5.49
CA GLU A 5 2.05 2.28 5.03
C GLU A 5 1.40 1.17 5.83
N CYS A 6 0.08 1.19 5.84
CA CYS A 6 -0.72 0.13 6.43
C CYS A 6 -1.92 -0.15 5.54
N HIS A 7 -2.23 -1.43 5.41
CA HIS A 7 -3.49 -1.91 4.87
C HIS A 7 -4.26 -2.59 6.00
N ILE A 8 -5.47 -2.11 6.28
CA ILE A 8 -6.30 -2.63 7.37
C ILE A 8 -7.56 -3.23 6.77
N VAL A 9 -7.87 -4.48 7.10
CA VAL A 9 -9.12 -5.15 6.75
C VAL A 9 -10.00 -5.26 7.99
N VAL A 10 -11.27 -4.88 7.86
CA VAL A 10 -12.22 -4.94 8.97
C VAL A 10 -13.11 -6.17 8.83
N LEU A 11 -12.96 -7.10 9.77
CA LEU A 11 -13.80 -8.29 9.90
C LEU A 11 -14.94 -8.06 10.90
N LEU A 12 -16.01 -8.82 10.74
CA LEU A 12 -17.07 -8.90 11.74
C LEU A 12 -16.55 -9.65 12.96
N ASP A 13 -17.09 -9.37 14.14
CA ASP A 13 -16.68 -10.05 15.38
C ASP A 13 -16.97 -11.57 15.34
N GLU A 14 -17.92 -11.96 14.49
CA GLU A 14 -18.34 -13.35 14.28
C GLU A 14 -17.60 -14.03 13.12
N ASP A 15 -16.78 -13.30 12.35
CA ASP A 15 -16.03 -13.90 11.26
C ASP A 15 -14.97 -14.87 11.81
N VAL A 16 -14.95 -16.07 11.24
CA VAL A 16 -13.88 -17.05 11.48
C VAL A 16 -12.94 -17.02 10.27
N VAL A 17 -11.64 -16.97 10.55
CA VAL A 17 -10.59 -17.06 9.53
C VAL A 17 -9.78 -18.30 9.86
N ASP A 18 -9.88 -19.30 8.98
CA ASP A 18 -9.23 -20.60 9.12
C ASP A 18 -8.36 -20.84 7.89
N TRP A 19 -7.12 -20.42 8.01
CA TRP A 19 -6.11 -20.61 6.98
C TRP A 19 -5.30 -21.85 7.29
N ASP A 20 -5.04 -22.63 6.24
CA ASP A 20 -4.27 -23.86 6.34
C ASP A 20 -2.77 -23.52 6.37
N ASP A 21 -2.05 -24.04 7.37
CA ASP A 21 -0.61 -23.79 7.56
C ASP A 21 0.25 -24.30 6.40
N GLU A 22 -0.18 -25.34 5.69
CA GLU A 22 0.57 -25.96 4.58
C GLU A 22 0.36 -25.18 3.27
N TYR A 23 -0.78 -24.49 3.13
CA TYR A 23 -1.13 -23.75 1.91
C TYR A 23 -1.82 -22.42 2.20
N PRO A 24 -1.17 -21.46 2.88
CA PRO A 24 -1.79 -20.18 3.22
C PRO A 24 -2.19 -19.39 1.96
N PRO A 25 -3.26 -18.59 2.02
CA PRO A 25 -3.63 -17.74 0.90
C PRO A 25 -2.51 -16.74 0.59
N GLN A 26 -2.30 -16.45 -0.70
CA GLN A 26 -1.35 -15.43 -1.13
C GLN A 26 -1.94 -14.04 -0.83
N MET A 27 -1.71 -13.55 0.39
CA MET A 27 -2.03 -12.19 0.79
C MET A 27 -1.04 -11.25 0.09
N GLY A 28 -1.52 -10.46 -0.87
CA GLY A 28 -0.67 -9.68 -1.78
C GLY A 28 0.16 -8.56 -1.14
N GLU A 29 -0.12 -8.20 0.12
CA GLU A 29 0.60 -7.14 0.85
C GLU A 29 1.05 -7.68 2.22
N GLU A 30 2.36 -7.68 2.46
CA GLU A 30 3.00 -8.14 3.72
C GLU A 30 2.61 -7.27 4.94
N THR A 31 1.95 -6.12 4.72
CA THR A 31 1.52 -5.16 5.75
C THR A 31 0.00 -5.16 6.01
N THR A 32 -0.69 -6.25 5.66
CA THR A 32 -2.13 -6.39 5.94
C THR A 32 -2.39 -6.65 7.42
N HIS A 33 -3.10 -5.74 8.07
CA HIS A 33 -3.55 -5.83 9.45
C HIS A 33 -5.05 -6.12 9.51
N VAL A 34 -5.46 -6.97 10.44
CA VAL A 34 -6.87 -7.36 10.59
C VAL A 34 -7.43 -6.76 11.87
N VAL A 35 -8.61 -6.15 11.77
CA VAL A 35 -9.36 -5.62 12.90
C VAL A 35 -10.74 -6.26 12.94
N TYR A 36 -11.08 -6.89 14.06
CA TYR A 36 -12.42 -7.42 14.31
C TYR A 36 -13.27 -6.34 14.98
N SER A 37 -14.29 -5.86 14.26
CA SER A 37 -15.26 -4.92 14.81
C SER A 37 -16.49 -4.82 13.91
N SER A 38 -17.61 -5.35 14.39
CA SER A 38 -18.90 -5.24 13.68
C SER A 38 -19.35 -3.78 13.55
N HIS A 39 -18.94 -2.91 14.48
CA HIS A 39 -19.24 -1.48 14.45
C HIS A 39 -18.47 -0.77 13.34
N LEU A 40 -17.16 -1.01 13.22
CA LEU A 40 -16.36 -0.44 12.14
C LEU A 40 -16.80 -0.99 10.78
N TYR A 41 -17.15 -2.27 10.71
CA TYR A 41 -17.71 -2.86 9.49
C TYR A 41 -18.96 -2.10 9.04
N LYS A 42 -19.95 -1.93 9.94
CA LYS A 42 -21.20 -1.20 9.65
C LYS A 42 -20.93 0.24 9.24
N PHE A 43 -19.95 0.88 9.88
CA PHE A 43 -19.55 2.24 9.53
C PHE A 43 -19.01 2.32 8.10
N PHE A 44 -18.02 1.50 7.74
CA PHE A 44 -17.38 1.54 6.42
C PHE A 44 -18.20 0.89 5.28
N LYS A 45 -19.27 0.16 5.60
CA LYS A 45 -20.23 -0.37 4.62
C LYS A 45 -20.82 0.72 3.73
N TYR A 46 -21.05 1.91 4.27
CA TYR A 46 -21.65 3.04 3.54
C TYR A 46 -20.58 3.86 2.81
N ALA A 47 -20.87 4.28 1.57
CA ALA A 47 -19.92 5.04 0.74
C ALA A 47 -19.66 6.44 1.32
N GLU A 48 -20.71 7.08 1.81
CA GLU A 48 -20.69 8.41 2.41
C GLU A 48 -19.78 8.45 3.63
N ASN A 49 -19.85 7.43 4.49
CA ASN A 49 -18.98 7.30 5.66
C ASN A 49 -17.51 7.13 5.26
N ARG A 50 -17.23 6.39 4.18
CA ARG A 50 -15.87 6.25 3.64
C ARG A 50 -15.36 7.59 3.13
N ASP A 51 -16.18 8.38 2.45
CA ASP A 51 -15.79 9.71 1.97
C ASP A 51 -15.47 10.67 3.14
N CYS A 52 -16.31 10.68 4.18
CA CYS A 52 -16.05 11.44 5.40
C CYS A 52 -14.74 10.98 6.08
N ALA A 53 -14.55 9.66 6.26
CA ALA A 53 -13.33 9.11 6.85
C ALA A 53 -12.08 9.47 6.02
N LYS A 54 -12.17 9.42 4.69
CA LYS A 54 -11.09 9.82 3.79
C LYS A 54 -10.68 11.28 4.03
N GLN A 55 -11.64 12.18 4.21
CA GLN A 55 -11.35 13.58 4.51
C GLN A 55 -10.65 13.75 5.86
N VAL A 56 -11.08 13.03 6.90
CA VAL A 56 -10.45 13.04 8.23
C VAL A 56 -9.03 12.48 8.18
N LEU A 57 -8.80 11.38 7.46
CA LEU A 57 -7.46 10.80 7.30
C LEU A 57 -6.54 11.77 6.56
N LYS A 58 -7.04 12.45 5.52
CA LYS A 58 -6.30 13.50 4.80
C LYS A 58 -5.92 14.68 5.71
N SER A 59 -6.86 15.17 6.53
CA SER A 59 -6.58 16.31 7.43
C SER A 59 -5.55 15.97 8.51
N ARG A 60 -5.41 14.69 8.85
CA ARG A 60 -4.35 14.17 9.74
C ARG A 60 -3.00 13.96 9.06
N GLY A 61 -2.87 14.31 7.78
CA GLY A 61 -1.61 14.25 7.03
C GLY A 61 -1.30 12.89 6.41
N LEU A 62 -2.25 11.94 6.41
CA LEU A 62 -2.08 10.66 5.73
C LEU A 62 -2.21 10.83 4.21
N LYS A 63 -1.44 10.03 3.48
CA LYS A 63 -1.34 10.03 2.02
C LYS A 63 -1.71 8.66 1.45
N LYS A 64 -1.83 8.56 0.13
CA LYS A 64 -2.20 7.32 -0.60
C LYS A 64 -3.45 6.62 0.01
N ILE A 65 -4.41 7.40 0.52
CA ILE A 65 -5.59 6.87 1.22
C ILE A 65 -6.56 6.22 0.24
N ARG A 66 -6.82 4.92 0.43
CA ARG A 66 -7.84 4.15 -0.26
C ARG A 66 -8.76 3.50 0.78
N LEU A 67 -10.06 3.68 0.60
CA LEU A 67 -11.10 3.06 1.40
C LEU A 67 -12.03 2.35 0.44
N GLY A 68 -12.38 1.10 0.72
CA GLY A 68 -13.13 0.30 -0.24
C GLY A 68 -13.69 -0.97 0.37
N MET A 69 -14.18 -1.85 -0.49
CA MET A 69 -14.49 -3.24 -0.16
C MET A 69 -13.52 -4.11 -0.95
N GLU A 70 -13.00 -5.17 -0.35
CA GLU A 70 -12.17 -6.16 -1.00
C GLU A 70 -12.57 -7.58 -0.58
N GLY A 71 -12.20 -8.57 -1.39
CA GLY A 71 -12.40 -9.96 -1.01
C GLY A 71 -11.31 -10.41 -0.04
N TYR A 72 -11.68 -10.76 1.19
CA TYR A 72 -10.76 -11.32 2.16
C TYR A 72 -10.94 -12.85 2.26
N PRO A 73 -9.87 -13.66 2.17
CA PRO A 73 -9.96 -15.11 2.25
C PRO A 73 -10.26 -15.54 3.69
N THR A 74 -11.22 -16.44 3.89
CA THR A 74 -11.64 -16.90 5.22
C THR A 74 -11.29 -18.35 5.46
N HIS A 75 -11.96 -19.28 4.78
CA HIS A 75 -11.79 -20.72 4.98
C HIS A 75 -11.40 -21.40 3.67
N LYS A 76 -10.65 -22.49 3.80
CA LYS A 76 -10.30 -23.38 2.69
C LYS A 76 -11.53 -24.14 2.22
N GLU A 77 -11.92 -23.92 0.96
CA GLU A 77 -13.07 -24.60 0.37
C GLU A 77 -12.67 -25.97 -0.18
N LYS A 78 -11.68 -26.01 -1.08
CA LYS A 78 -11.26 -27.25 -1.78
C LYS A 78 -9.78 -27.23 -2.14
N VAL A 79 -9.15 -28.41 -2.10
CA VAL A 79 -7.83 -28.64 -2.72
C VAL A 79 -8.02 -29.37 -4.03
N LYS A 80 -7.67 -28.74 -5.14
CA LYS A 80 -7.55 -29.41 -6.44
C LYS A 80 -6.11 -29.84 -6.62
N LYS A 81 -5.86 -31.14 -6.54
CA LYS A 81 -4.56 -31.72 -6.95
C LYS A 81 -4.57 -31.93 -8.45
N ARG A 82 -3.73 -31.20 -9.20
CA ARG A 82 -3.41 -31.51 -10.60
C ARG A 82 -1.96 -31.95 -10.68
N PHE A 83 -1.73 -33.16 -11.17
CA PHE A 83 -0.41 -33.78 -11.31
C PHE A 83 0.39 -33.70 -10.00
N ASN A 84 1.31 -32.73 -9.88
CA ASN A 84 2.19 -32.52 -8.73
C ASN A 84 1.99 -31.16 -8.02
N LYS A 85 0.94 -30.39 -8.36
CA LYS A 85 0.64 -29.10 -7.73
C LYS A 85 -0.75 -29.14 -7.08
N ALA A 86 -0.78 -28.93 -5.76
CA ALA A 86 -2.01 -28.67 -5.04
C ALA A 86 -2.40 -27.21 -5.26
N GLU A 87 -3.59 -26.97 -5.82
CA GLU A 87 -4.21 -25.66 -5.91
C GLU A 87 -5.28 -25.59 -4.82
N VAL A 88 -5.13 -24.64 -3.90
CA VAL A 88 -6.07 -24.46 -2.80
C VAL A 88 -7.01 -23.31 -3.14
N ILE A 89 -8.30 -23.61 -3.09
CA ILE A 89 -9.38 -22.64 -3.32
C ILE A 89 -9.89 -22.19 -1.96
N TYR A 90 -9.87 -20.87 -1.75
CA TYR A 90 -10.37 -20.22 -0.55
C TYR A 90 -11.74 -19.59 -0.80
N ASN A 91 -12.58 -19.54 0.24
CA ASN A 91 -13.79 -18.74 0.25
C ASN A 91 -13.46 -17.26 0.56
N TYR A 92 -13.99 -16.35 -0.24
CA TYR A 92 -13.76 -14.91 -0.11
C TYR A 92 -15.02 -14.18 0.34
N VAL A 93 -14.86 -13.32 1.32
CA VAL A 93 -15.94 -12.47 1.84
C VAL A 93 -15.61 -11.01 1.57
N GLN A 94 -16.61 -10.22 1.16
CA GLN A 94 -16.42 -8.79 0.90
C GLN A 94 -16.28 -8.03 2.23
N ARG A 95 -15.13 -7.39 2.45
CA ARG A 95 -14.77 -6.72 3.69
C ARG A 95 -14.29 -5.29 3.44
N PRO A 96 -14.68 -4.34 4.30
CA PRO A 96 -14.15 -3.00 4.21
C PRO A 96 -12.64 -3.00 4.46
N PHE A 97 -11.92 -2.20 3.70
CA PHE A 97 -10.50 -2.00 3.90
C PHE A 97 -10.11 -0.53 3.98
N VAL A 98 -9.00 -0.26 4.65
CA VAL A 98 -8.36 1.05 4.79
C VAL A 98 -6.87 0.91 4.49
N HIS A 99 -6.45 1.45 3.35
CA HIS A 99 -5.06 1.58 3.00
C HIS A 99 -4.62 3.04 3.14
N CYS A 100 -3.50 3.31 3.79
CA CYS A 100 -2.89 4.64 3.84
C CYS A 100 -1.40 4.60 4.11
N SER A 101 -0.71 5.69 3.78
CA SER A 101 0.72 5.88 4.03
C SER A 101 0.97 7.15 4.84
N TRP A 102 1.97 7.09 5.72
CA TRP A 102 2.51 8.24 6.47
C TRP A 102 3.95 8.55 6.07
N GLU A 103 4.36 8.16 4.86
CA GLU A 103 5.61 8.63 4.29
C GLU A 103 5.63 10.16 4.23
N LYS A 104 6.61 10.74 4.93
CA LYS A 104 7.06 12.09 4.60
C LYS A 104 7.50 12.04 3.14
N GLU A 105 6.97 12.94 2.30
CA GLU A 105 7.61 13.18 1.02
C GLU A 105 9.03 13.60 1.36
N GLU A 106 10.01 12.78 0.97
CA GLU A 106 11.31 13.33 0.70
C GLU A 106 11.06 14.37 -0.37
N ALA A 107 11.22 15.64 -0.01
CA ALA A 107 11.45 16.64 -1.02
C ALA A 107 12.64 16.09 -1.81
N ARG A 108 12.39 15.48 -2.97
CA ARG A 108 13.29 15.61 -4.10
C ARG A 108 13.30 17.09 -4.39
N SER A 109 14.02 17.83 -3.54
CA SER A 109 14.57 19.11 -3.90
C SER A 109 15.23 18.80 -5.23
N ARG A 110 14.69 19.38 -6.31
CA ARG A 110 15.37 19.38 -7.58
C ARG A 110 16.69 20.03 -7.24
N HIS A 111 17.73 19.24 -6.99
CA HIS A 111 19.07 19.77 -6.97
C HIS A 111 19.15 20.50 -8.30
N VAL A 112 19.33 21.81 -8.23
CA VAL A 112 19.55 22.59 -9.42
C VAL A 112 20.87 22.05 -9.93
N ASP A 113 20.84 21.31 -11.03
CA ASP A 113 22.07 20.94 -11.71
C ASP A 113 22.74 22.26 -12.07
N PHE A 114 23.77 22.64 -11.31
CA PHE A 114 24.70 23.64 -11.77
C PHE A 114 25.44 23.00 -12.95
N ALA A 115 24.86 23.13 -14.13
CA ALA A 115 25.61 22.97 -15.36
C ALA A 115 26.72 24.03 -15.33
N CYS A 116 27.91 23.61 -14.90
CA CYS A 116 29.13 24.39 -15.07
C CYS A 116 29.47 24.30 -16.55
N PRO A 117 29.31 25.36 -17.37
CA PRO A 117 29.76 25.30 -18.74
C PRO A 117 31.27 25.11 -18.72
N ILE A 118 31.74 24.03 -19.36
CA ILE A 118 33.16 23.81 -19.60
C ILE A 118 33.63 24.95 -20.52
N VAL A 119 34.26 25.96 -19.94
CA VAL A 119 35.10 26.88 -20.71
C VAL A 119 36.30 26.09 -21.21
N LYS A 120 36.29 25.75 -22.51
CA LYS A 120 37.49 25.26 -23.19
C LYS A 120 38.52 26.40 -23.15
N ALA A 121 39.52 26.27 -22.28
CA ALA A 121 40.72 27.08 -22.34
C ALA A 121 41.47 26.73 -23.63
N SER A 122 41.21 27.48 -24.70
CA SER A 122 42.08 27.50 -25.86
C SER A 122 43.29 28.36 -25.51
N PHE A 123 44.44 27.71 -25.28
CA PHE A 123 45.73 28.36 -25.36
C PHE A 123 45.87 29.03 -26.74
N MET A 124 46.01 30.35 -26.76
CA MET A 124 46.59 31.08 -27.88
C MET A 124 47.56 32.11 -27.31
N PHE A 125 48.85 31.86 -27.52
CA PHE A 125 49.92 32.84 -27.33
C PHE A 125 49.66 34.08 -28.19
N PHE A 126 49.89 35.29 -27.64
CA PHE A 126 50.62 36.33 -28.37
C PHE A 126 51.24 37.35 -27.39
N ILE A 127 52.52 37.63 -27.62
CA ILE A 127 53.37 38.67 -27.05
C ILE A 127 52.81 40.05 -27.42
N ASP A 128 52.75 41.01 -26.47
CA ASP A 128 53.42 42.32 -26.62
C ASP A 128 53.21 43.27 -25.41
N ARG A 129 54.31 43.97 -25.08
CA ARG A 129 54.56 45.24 -24.34
C ARG A 129 53.45 45.83 -23.45
N TYR A 130 53.72 46.28 -22.23
CA TYR A 130 54.76 47.24 -21.79
C TYR A 130 55.13 47.00 -20.32
#